data_AF-A0AA51MSP5-F1
#
_entry.id   AF-A0AA51MSP5-F1
#
_cell.length_a   1.000
_cell.length_b   1.000
_cell.length_c   1.000
_cell.angle_alpha   90.00
_cell.angle_beta   90.00
_cell.angle_gamma   90.00
#
_symmetry.space_group_name_H-M   'P 1'
#
loop_
_entity.id
_entity.type
_entity.pdbx_description
1 polymer ?
#
loop_
_entity_poly.entity_id
_entity_poly.type
_entity_poly.pdbx_seq_one_letter_code
_entity_poly.pdbx_strand_id
1 'polypeptide(L)' 'MQITLEIPDHLLPSQQAAHLFKEGALSLGQSAKFAGMPYVLFIEYLSREGIPVVNYPPDELEEELLVAASPKPLTP' A
#
# COMPACT_ATOMS: atom_id res chain seq x y z
N MET A 1 -11.27 3.44 -36.37
CA MET A 1 -12.23 3.22 -35.28
C MET A 1 -11.46 2.64 -34.11
N GLN A 2 -11.32 3.37 -33.00
CA GLN A 2 -10.82 2.82 -31.75
C GLN A 2 -12.04 2.34 -30.97
N ILE A 3 -12.10 1.04 -30.69
CA ILE A 3 -13.06 0.48 -29.75
C ILE A 3 -12.39 0.59 -28.40
N THR A 4 -12.77 1.60 -27.61
CA THR A 4 -12.48 1.61 -26.18
C THR A 4 -13.37 0.53 -25.57
N LEU A 5 -12.82 -0.65 -25.33
CA LEU A 5 -13.48 -1.65 -24.52
C LEU A 5 -13.59 -1.06 -23.11
N GLU A 6 -14.78 -0.62 -22.72
CA GLU A 6 -15.08 -0.30 -21.35
C GLU A 6 -15.06 -1.63 -20.57
N ILE A 7 -13.89 -1.99 -20.05
CA ILE A 7 -13.75 -3.09 -19.10
C ILE A 7 -14.47 -2.63 -17.83
N PRO A 8 -15.52 -3.33 -17.38
CA PRO A 8 -16.18 -3.02 -16.13
C PRO A 8 -15.16 -2.93 -15.00
N ASP A 9 -15.26 -1.90 -14.15
CA ASP A 9 -14.27 -1.65 -13.09
C ASP A 9 -13.96 -2.90 -12.27
N HIS A 10 -14.99 -3.68 -11.91
CA HIS A 10 -14.92 -4.93 -11.14
C HIS A 10 -14.16 -6.09 -11.80
N LEU A 11 -13.79 -5.98 -13.07
CA LEU A 11 -13.02 -6.99 -13.81
C LEU A 11 -11.54 -6.62 -13.96
N LEU A 12 -11.10 -5.52 -13.38
CA LEU A 12 -9.70 -5.12 -13.44
C LEU A 12 -8.84 -6.04 -12.55
N PRO A 13 -7.77 -6.66 -13.10
CA PRO A 13 -6.85 -7.50 -12.31
C PRO A 13 -6.25 -6.77 -11.10
N SER A 14 -6.09 -5.44 -11.18
CA SER A 14 -5.63 -4.59 -10.09
C SER A 14 -6.61 -4.55 -8.92
N GLN A 15 -7.92 -4.46 -9.16
CA GLN A 15 -8.93 -4.48 -8.10
C GLN A 15 -8.97 -5.80 -7.37
N GLN A 16 -8.91 -6.91 -8.11
CA GLN A 16 -8.91 -8.24 -7.53
C GLN A 16 -7.60 -8.53 -6.78
N ALA A 17 -6.46 -8.08 -7.31
CA ALA A 17 -5.18 -8.11 -6.59
C ALA A 17 -5.24 -7.32 -5.29
N ALA A 18 -5.81 -6.11 -5.30
CA ALA A 18 -5.96 -5.29 -4.11
C ALA A 18 -6.87 -5.93 -3.06
N HIS A 19 -7.96 -6.58 -3.49
CA HIS A 19 -8.80 -7.34 -2.58
C HIS A 19 -8.02 -8.49 -1.93
N LEU A 20 -7.31 -9.30 -2.72
CA LEU A 20 -6.50 -10.42 -2.21
C LEU A 20 -5.35 -9.95 -1.30
N PHE A 21 -4.77 -8.79 -1.56
CA PHE A 21 -3.80 -8.15 -0.69
C PHE A 21 -4.41 -7.77 0.66
N LYS A 22 -5.59 -7.12 0.67
CA LYS A 22 -6.30 -6.73 1.90
C LYS A 22 -6.67 -7.92 2.78
N GLU A 23 -7.09 -9.01 2.16
CA GLU A 23 -7.40 -10.26 2.86
C GLU A 23 -6.14 -11.00 3.36
N GLY A 24 -4.94 -10.53 3.03
CA GLY A 24 -3.68 -11.19 3.35
C GLY A 24 -3.43 -12.48 2.57
N ALA A 25 -4.29 -12.79 1.60
CA ALA A 25 -4.18 -13.99 0.75
C ALA A 25 -2.97 -13.92 -0.19
N LEU A 26 -2.60 -12.72 -0.63
CA LEU A 26 -1.39 -12.45 -1.40
C LEU A 26 -0.55 -11.38 -0.72
N SER A 27 0.76 -11.57 -0.69
CA SER A 27 1.69 -10.48 -0.37
C SER A 27 1.59 -9.36 -1.41
N LEU A 28 2.08 -8.16 -1.06
CA LEU A 28 2.13 -7.01 -1.96
C LEU A 28 2.79 -7.33 -3.31
N GLY A 29 3.92 -8.05 -3.28
CA GLY A 29 4.64 -8.44 -4.49
C GLY A 29 3.92 -9.49 -5.33
N GLN A 30 3.22 -10.44 -4.69
CA GLN A 30 2.38 -11.41 -5.40
C GLN A 30 1.16 -10.73 -6.04
N SER A 31 0.55 -9.77 -5.34
CA SER A 31 -0.59 -9.00 -5.82
C SER A 31 -0.21 -8.13 -7.01
N ALA A 32 0.95 -7.45 -6.98
CA ALA A 32 1.47 -6.70 -8.11
C ALA A 32 1.67 -7.59 -9.35
N LYS A 33 2.24 -8.78 -9.16
CA LYS A 33 2.41 -9.78 -10.24
C LYS A 33 1.05 -10.27 -10.78
N PHE A 34 0.08 -10.54 -9.90
CA PHE A 34 -1.27 -10.95 -10.29
C PHE A 34 -1.96 -9.86 -11.13
N ALA A 35 -1.79 -8.60 -10.75
CA ALA A 35 -2.32 -7.45 -11.49
C ALA A 35 -1.59 -7.19 -12.82
N GLY A 36 -0.47 -7.87 -13.09
CA GLY A 36 0.39 -7.57 -14.24
C GLY A 36 1.06 -6.20 -14.15
N MET A 37 1.22 -5.66 -12.93
CA MET A 37 1.73 -4.32 -12.70
C MET A 37 3.17 -4.35 -12.16
N PRO A 38 4.02 -3.39 -12.55
CA PRO A 38 5.24 -3.10 -11.81
C PRO A 38 4.93 -2.83 -10.33
N TYR A 39 5.80 -3.30 -9.46
CA TYR A 39 5.63 -3.21 -8.00
C TYR A 39 5.30 -1.79 -7.52
N VAL A 40 6.05 -0.78 -7.99
CA VAL A 40 5.84 0.62 -7.62
C VAL A 40 4.47 1.14 -8.09
N LEU A 41 4.04 0.80 -9.31
CA LEU A 41 2.73 1.20 -9.83
C LEU A 41 1.58 0.54 -9.07
N PHE A 42 1.79 -0.68 -8.57
CA PHE A 42 0.80 -1.33 -7.74
C PHE A 42 0.68 -0.68 -6.36
N ILE A 43 1.79 -0.20 -5.77
CA ILE A 43 1.77 0.59 -4.52
C ILE A 43 1.02 1.92 -4.71
N GLU A 44 1.28 2.61 -5.82
CA GLU A 44 0.56 3.85 -6.16
C GLU A 44 -0.93 3.59 -6.35
N TYR A 45 -1.29 2.48 -7.01
CA TYR A 45 -2.66 2.04 -7.15
C TYR A 45 -3.33 1.81 -5.79
N LEU A 46 -2.71 1.02 -4.90
CA LEU A 46 -3.23 0.80 -3.54
C LEU A 46 -3.40 2.12 -2.77
N SER A 47 -2.44 3.03 -2.88
CA SER A 47 -2.52 4.36 -2.24
C SER A 47 -3.72 5.17 -2.74
N ARG A 48 -4.00 5.15 -4.05
CA ARG A 48 -5.17 5.82 -4.64
C ARG A 48 -6.50 5.22 -4.19
N GLU A 49 -6.52 3.89 -3.97
CA GLU A 49 -7.67 3.17 -3.43
C GLU A 49 -7.79 3.28 -1.89
N GLY A 50 -6.88 4.01 -1.23
CA GLY A 50 -6.88 4.19 0.23
C GLY A 50 -6.48 2.94 1.01
N ILE A 51 -5.75 2.01 0.39
CA ILE A 51 -5.30 0.77 1.00
C ILE A 51 -3.88 0.97 1.55
N PRO A 52 -3.68 0.92 2.88
CA PRO A 52 -2.37 1.09 3.47
C PRO A 52 -1.45 -0.08 3.09
N VAL A 53 -0.26 0.28 2.62
CA VAL A 53 0.76 -0.68 2.16
C VAL A 53 1.78 -0.99 3.26
N VAL A 54 1.87 -0.09 4.24
CA VAL A 54 2.75 -0.20 5.41
C VAL A 54 1.84 -0.38 6.62
N ASN A 55 1.99 -1.51 7.30
CA ASN A 55 1.27 -1.77 8.54
C ASN A 55 2.07 -1.12 9.68
N TYR A 56 2.03 0.21 9.78
CA TYR A 56 2.48 0.87 11.02
C TYR A 56 1.47 0.49 12.09
N PRO A 57 1.85 -0.27 13.13
CA PRO A 57 0.97 -0.44 14.27
C PRO A 57 0.66 0.96 14.82
N PRO A 58 -0.60 1.26 15.16
CA PRO A 58 -0.98 2.58 15.71
C PRO A 58 -0.19 2.95 16.98
N ASP A 59 0.45 1.97 17.60
CA ASP A 59 1.25 2.09 18.82
C ASP A 59 2.67 2.65 18.59
N GLU A 60 3.09 2.93 17.34
CA GLU A 60 4.42 3.50 17.01
C GLU A 60 4.40 5.03 16.77
N LEU A 61 3.27 5.71 16.97
CA LEU A 61 3.16 7.18 16.80
C LEU A 61 3.64 7.98 18.03
N GLU A 62 3.90 7.33 19.17
CA GLU A 62 4.24 8.02 20.42
C GLU A 62 5.75 8.27 20.58
N GLU A 63 6.62 7.48 19.94
CA GLU A 63 8.08 7.65 20.10
C GLU A 63 8.67 8.77 19.20
N GLU A 64 8.09 9.08 18.04
CA GLU A 64 8.62 10.12 17.15
C GLU A 64 8.31 11.56 17.61
N LEU A 65 7.25 11.76 18.42
CA LEU A 65 6.89 13.08 18.97
C LEU A 65 7.74 13.48 20.20
N LEU A 66 8.39 12.53 20.87
CA LEU A 66 9.19 12.80 22.08
C LEU A 66 10.62 13.29 21.77
N VAL A 67 11.19 12.93 20.62
CA VAL A 67 12.57 13.31 20.27
C VAL A 67 12.71 14.83 20.00
N ALA A 68 11.65 15.48 19.53
CA ALA A 68 11.70 16.93 19.24
C ALA A 68 11.68 17.82 20.51
N ALA A 69 11.37 17.26 21.69
CA ALA A 69 11.15 18.03 22.92
C ALA A 69 12.18 17.77 24.04
N SER A 70 13.23 17.00 23.81
CA SER A 70 14.28 16.79 24.83
C SER A 70 15.66 16.58 24.19
N PRO A 71 16.64 17.47 24.41
CA PRO A 71 18.03 17.14 24.07
C PRO A 71 18.45 15.97 24.95
N LYS A 72 18.76 14.82 24.32
CA LYS A 72 19.34 13.67 25.01
C LYS A 72 20.64 14.13 25.70
N PRO A 73 20.79 14.01 27.03
CA PRO A 73 22.05 14.33 27.68
C PRO A 73 23.12 13.37 27.15
N LEU A 74 24.29 13.90 26.76
CA LEU A 74 25.48 13.07 26.65
C LEU A 74 25.71 12.46 28.04
N THR A 75 25.53 11.15 28.14
CA THR A 75 25.99 10.39 29.30
C THR A 75 27.51 10.55 29.42
N PRO A 76 28.04 10.59 30.65
CA PRO A 76 29.37 11.12 30.96
C PRO A 76 30.53 10.40 30.28
#